data_AF-A0A7R7EKU8-F1
#
_entry.id   AF-A0A7R7EKU8-F1
#
_cell.length_a   1.000
_cell.length_b   1.000
_cell.length_c   1.000
_cell.angle_alpha   90.00
_cell.angle_beta   90.00
_cell.angle_gamma   90.00
#
_symmetry.space_group_name_H-M   'P 1'
#
loop_
_entity.id
_entity.type
_entity.pdbx_description
1 polymer ?
#
loop_
_entity_poly.entity_id
_entity_poly.type
_entity_poly.pdbx_seq_one_letter_code
_entity_poly.pdbx_strand_id
1 'polypeptide(L)'
;MAKYEKKVKGTYQSVLSAVDEAIKNIGAHGLELIDESECKYDDVIVLTRVYERYYIRSGNYASLTLTMVEHNDEISIIAIGAGGGTNFLNLNLGAEDDIIKKFQKNLERYDTFNHD
;
A
#
# COMPACT_ATOMS: atom_id res chain seq x y z
N MET A 1 5.02 -11.24 -7.54
CA MET A 1 4.19 -10.04 -7.43
C MET A 1 2.99 -10.39 -6.57
N ALA A 2 2.78 -9.67 -5.47
CA ALA A 2 1.66 -9.88 -4.54
C ALA A 2 0.63 -8.76 -4.70
N LYS A 3 -0.67 -9.07 -4.55
CA LYS A 3 -1.76 -8.09 -4.71
C LYS A 3 -2.79 -8.23 -3.60
N TYR A 4 -3.26 -7.09 -3.09
CA TYR A 4 -4.42 -6.96 -2.22
C TYR A 4 -5.41 -5.97 -2.81
N GLU A 5 -6.69 -6.35 -2.80
CA GLU A 5 -7.79 -5.52 -3.32
C GLU A 5 -8.95 -5.58 -2.33
N LYS A 6 -9.48 -4.41 -1.96
CA LYS A 6 -10.65 -4.31 -1.08
C LYS A 6 -11.50 -3.09 -1.43
N LYS A 7 -12.81 -3.25 -1.31
CA LYS A 7 -13.77 -2.14 -1.32
C LYS A 7 -14.23 -1.85 0.09
N VAL A 8 -14.28 -0.57 0.44
CA VAL A 8 -14.77 -0.08 1.74
C VAL A 8 -15.73 1.08 1.52
N LYS A 9 -16.52 1.38 2.56
CA LYS A 9 -17.33 2.60 2.61
C LYS A 9 -16.72 3.59 3.58
N GLY A 10 -16.82 4.87 3.28
CA GLY A 10 -16.37 5.94 4.15
C GLY A 10 -15.87 7.15 3.38
N THR A 11 -15.42 8.17 4.11
CA THR A 11 -14.86 9.37 3.48
C THR A 11 -13.47 9.07 2.92
N TYR A 12 -13.10 9.74 1.81
CA TYR A 12 -11.76 9.66 1.25
C TYR A 12 -10.67 9.86 2.31
N GLN A 13 -10.80 10.91 3.14
CA GLN A 13 -9.82 11.27 4.15
C GLN A 13 -9.68 10.22 5.26
N SER A 14 -10.79 9.62 5.72
CA SER A 14 -10.74 8.60 6.77
C SER A 14 -10.06 7.33 6.27
N VAL A 15 -10.37 6.90 5.04
CA VAL A 15 -9.76 5.70 4.46
C VAL A 15 -8.30 5.94 4.13
N LEU A 16 -7.94 7.10 3.58
CA LEU A 16 -6.56 7.47 3.31
C LEU A 16 -5.71 7.45 4.59
N SER A 17 -6.25 7.98 5.69
CA SER A 17 -5.57 7.97 6.99
C SER A 17 -5.33 6.55 7.51
N ALA A 18 -6.34 5.66 7.39
CA ALA A 18 -6.20 4.25 7.77
C ALA A 18 -5.16 3.51 6.91
N VAL A 19 -5.12 3.81 5.62
CA VAL A 19 -4.12 3.27 4.69
C VAL A 19 -2.72 3.77 5.01
N ASP A 20 -2.55 5.06 5.28
CA ASP A 20 -1.26 5.64 5.68
C ASP A 20 -0.73 5.04 6.98
N GLU A 21 -1.60 4.82 7.96
CA GLU A 21 -1.27 4.10 9.19
C GLU A 21 -0.88 2.64 8.91
N ALA A 22 -1.60 1.96 8.02
CA ALA A 22 -1.29 0.59 7.66
C ALA A 22 0.12 0.46 7.03
N ILE A 23 0.49 1.42 6.17
CA ILE A 23 1.80 1.49 5.50
C ILE A 23 2.92 1.85 6.47
N LYS A 24 2.73 2.87 7.33
CA LYS A 24 3.73 3.26 8.35
C LYS A 24 4.11 2.10 9.27
N ASN A 25 3.17 1.20 9.54
CA ASN A 25 3.37 0.03 10.39
C ASN A 25 3.94 -1.20 9.64
N ILE A 26 4.42 -1.05 8.40
CA ILE A 26 5.08 -2.13 7.65
C ILE A 26 6.55 -2.23 8.06
N GLY A 27 6.81 -3.09 9.05
CA GLY A 27 8.15 -3.37 9.56
C GLY A 27 8.75 -2.22 10.37
N ALA A 28 9.98 -2.41 10.84
CA ALA A 28 10.60 -1.52 11.83
C ALA A 28 10.99 -0.12 11.32
N HIS A 29 11.09 0.07 10.00
CA HIS A 29 11.53 1.33 9.39
C HIS A 29 10.52 1.89 8.38
N GLY A 30 9.32 1.30 8.30
CA GLY A 30 8.30 1.69 7.32
C GLY A 30 8.74 1.51 5.87
N LEU A 31 7.93 2.06 4.96
CA LEU A 31 8.26 2.31 3.56
C LEU A 31 8.34 3.83 3.37
N GLU A 32 9.24 4.29 2.51
CA GLU A 32 9.39 5.70 2.16
C GLU A 32 8.48 6.03 0.98
N LEU A 33 7.78 7.17 1.03
CA LEU A 33 7.02 7.66 -0.12
C LEU A 33 8.00 8.19 -1.17
N ILE A 34 7.98 7.59 -2.36
CA ILE A 34 8.84 7.96 -3.47
C ILE A 34 8.15 8.98 -4.38
N ASP A 35 6.88 8.73 -4.69
CA ASP A 35 6.10 9.62 -5.54
C ASP A 35 4.59 9.43 -5.31
N GLU A 36 3.82 10.45 -5.67
CA GLU A 36 2.36 10.42 -5.65
C GLU A 36 1.73 11.18 -6.82
N SER A 37 0.58 10.70 -7.26
CA SER A 37 -0.26 11.37 -8.24
C SER A 37 -1.73 11.23 -7.85
N GLU A 38 -2.43 12.36 -7.75
CA GLU A 38 -3.87 12.40 -7.59
C GLU A 38 -4.48 13.01 -8.86
N CYS A 39 -5.45 12.31 -9.46
CA CYS A 39 -6.26 12.88 -10.54
C CYS A 39 -7.74 12.82 -10.17
N LYS A 40 -8.48 13.81 -10.66
CA LYS A 40 -9.92 13.93 -10.47
C LYS A 40 -10.58 13.96 -11.83
N TYR A 41 -11.58 13.12 -12.02
CA TYR A 41 -12.39 13.08 -13.21
C TYR A 41 -13.85 13.05 -12.77
N ASP A 42 -14.58 14.14 -13.03
CA ASP A 42 -15.93 14.37 -12.51
C ASP A 42 -16.00 14.17 -10.98
N ASP A 43 -16.77 13.19 -10.53
CA ASP A 43 -16.98 12.80 -9.13
C ASP A 43 -16.09 11.63 -8.69
N VAL A 44 -15.07 11.26 -9.48
CA VAL A 44 -14.12 10.20 -9.17
C VAL A 44 -12.77 10.79 -8.80
N ILE A 45 -12.22 10.37 -7.65
CA ILE A 45 -10.85 10.68 -7.24
C ILE A 45 -10.00 9.41 -7.39
N VAL A 46 -8.87 9.51 -8.07
CA VAL A 46 -7.87 8.43 -8.17
C VAL A 46 -6.56 8.92 -7.59
N LEU A 47 -6.13 8.31 -6.49
CA LEU A 47 -4.81 8.51 -5.89
C LEU A 47 -3.93 7.31 -6.22
N THR A 48 -2.73 7.55 -6.71
CA THR A 48 -1.68 6.54 -6.81
C THR A 48 -0.45 7.00 -6.03
N ARG A 49 0.10 6.13 -5.20
CA ARG A 49 1.33 6.37 -4.43
C ARG A 49 2.29 5.21 -4.62
N VAL A 50 3.57 5.53 -4.75
CA VAL A 50 4.65 4.56 -4.82
C VAL A 50 5.49 4.71 -3.57
N TYR A 51 5.68 3.60 -2.86
CA TYR A 51 6.54 3.53 -1.70
C TYR A 51 7.66 2.52 -1.93
N GLU A 52 8.84 2.77 -1.38
CA GLU A 52 9.96 1.86 -1.46
C GLU A 52 10.68 1.68 -0.13
N ARG A 53 11.39 0.57 -0.03
CA ARG A 53 12.42 0.36 0.98
C ARG A 53 13.64 -0.25 0.35
N TYR A 54 14.75 0.45 0.49
CA TYR A 54 16.05 -0.04 0.07
C TYR A 54 16.74 -0.87 1.17
N TYR A 55 17.22 -2.05 0.81
CA TYR A 55 17.92 -2.97 1.69
C TYR A 55 19.43 -2.93 1.39
N ILE A 56 20.15 -2.01 2.04
CA ILE A 56 21.59 -1.77 1.83
C ILE A 56 22.42 -3.06 1.92
N ARG A 57 22.11 -3.96 2.85
CA ARG A 57 22.86 -5.23 3.06
C ARG A 57 22.76 -6.20 1.88
N SER A 58 21.68 -6.14 1.11
CA SER A 58 21.42 -7.08 0.03
C SER A 58 21.42 -6.42 -1.35
N GLY A 59 21.38 -5.08 -1.43
CA GLY A 59 21.32 -4.34 -2.69
C GLY A 59 19.98 -4.49 -3.42
N ASN A 60 18.90 -4.78 -2.68
CA ASN A 60 17.55 -4.95 -3.22
C ASN A 60 16.63 -3.85 -2.72
N TYR A 61 15.56 -3.61 -3.46
CA TYR A 61 14.43 -2.79 -3.05
C TYR A 61 13.17 -3.64 -3.02
N ALA A 62 12.26 -3.28 -2.13
CA ALA A 62 10.89 -3.73 -2.18
C ALA A 62 10.00 -2.49 -2.28
N SER A 63 9.00 -2.55 -3.15
CA SER A 63 8.10 -1.45 -3.42
C SER A 63 6.66 -1.85 -3.17
N LEU A 64 5.85 -0.85 -2.84
CA LEU A 64 4.41 -0.94 -2.71
C LEU A 64 3.81 0.16 -3.58
N THR A 65 3.02 -0.24 -4.57
CA THR A 65 2.16 0.69 -5.31
C THR A 65 0.76 0.61 -4.73
N LEU A 66 0.27 1.74 -4.22
CA LEU A 66 -1.08 1.90 -3.72
C LEU A 66 -1.88 2.69 -4.77
N THR A 67 -3.04 2.18 -5.14
CA THR A 67 -4.05 2.94 -5.88
C THR A 67 -5.34 2.95 -5.07
N MET A 68 -5.87 4.15 -4.82
CA MET A 68 -7.19 4.37 -4.25
C MET A 68 -8.10 5.01 -5.27
N VAL A 69 -9.29 4.46 -5.44
CA VAL A 69 -10.35 5.04 -6.29
C VAL A 69 -11.55 5.32 -5.42
N GLU A 70 -11.92 6.58 -5.27
CA GLU A 70 -13.11 7.02 -4.54
C GLU A 70 -14.19 7.48 -5.52
N HIS A 71 -15.41 7.02 -5.29
CA HIS A 71 -16.60 7.44 -6.01
C HIS A 71 -17.85 7.17 -5.16
N ASN A 72 -18.59 8.21 -4.82
CA ASN A 72 -19.88 8.14 -4.11
C ASN A 72 -19.80 7.31 -2.81
N ASP A 73 -18.87 7.67 -1.92
CA ASP A 73 -18.61 7.02 -0.61
C ASP A 73 -18.12 5.57 -0.69
N GLU A 74 -17.91 5.01 -1.89
CA GLU A 74 -17.24 3.73 -2.11
C GLU A 74 -15.78 3.98 -2.47
N ILE A 75 -14.87 3.31 -1.76
CA ILE A 75 -13.43 3.43 -1.97
C ILE A 75 -12.86 2.05 -2.27
N SER A 76 -12.27 1.93 -3.47
CA SER A 76 -11.47 0.76 -3.85
C SER A 76 -10.02 1.00 -3.49
N ILE A 77 -9.45 0.10 -2.70
CA ILE A 77 -8.04 0.08 -2.28
C ILE A 77 -7.34 -1.05 -3.02
N ILE A 78 -6.32 -0.72 -3.78
CA ILE A 78 -5.50 -1.66 -4.55
C ILE A 78 -4.06 -1.49 -4.11
N ALA A 79 -3.45 -2.55 -3.59
CA ALA A 79 -2.06 -2.56 -3.15
C ALA A 79 -1.30 -3.66 -3.88
N ILE A 80 -0.23 -3.29 -4.59
CA ILE A 80 0.61 -4.20 -5.36
C ILE A 80 2.04 -4.13 -4.81
N GLY A 81 2.55 -5.27 -4.36
CA GLY A 81 3.92 -5.42 -3.90
C GLY A 81 4.82 -5.92 -5.02
N ALA A 82 5.95 -5.25 -5.20
CA ALA A 82 6.99 -5.63 -6.14
C ALA A 82 8.39 -5.57 -5.49
N GLY A 83 9.34 -6.28 -6.07
CA GLY A 83 10.71 -6.37 -5.61
C GLY A 83 11.69 -6.39 -6.77
N GLY A 84 12.91 -5.95 -6.50
CA GLY A 84 14.00 -5.95 -7.47
C GLY A 84 15.36 -5.70 -6.82
N GLY A 85 16.44 -5.90 -7.57
CA GLY A 85 17.79 -5.67 -7.06
C GLY A 85 18.89 -6.07 -8.03
N THR A 86 20.12 -5.68 -7.70
CA THR A 86 21.28 -5.75 -8.59
C THR A 86 21.95 -7.13 -8.66
N ASN A 87 21.64 -8.01 -7.71
CA ASN A 87 22.23 -9.35 -7.65
C ASN A 87 21.30 -10.41 -8.25
N PHE A 88 21.85 -11.28 -9.09
CA PHE A 88 21.22 -12.43 -9.78
C PHE A 88 20.45 -13.43 -8.89
N LEU A 89 20.51 -13.29 -7.56
CA LEU A 89 19.71 -14.09 -6.63
C LEU A 89 18.37 -13.38 -6.42
N ASN A 90 17.39 -13.80 -7.23
CA ASN A 90 15.97 -13.46 -7.16
C ASN A 90 15.43 -13.41 -5.71
N LEU A 91 15.58 -12.26 -5.04
CA LEU A 91 14.97 -11.98 -3.73
C LEU A 91 13.45 -11.75 -3.81
N ASN A 92 12.84 -12.09 -4.94
CA ASN A 92 11.40 -12.01 -5.20
C ASN A 92 10.57 -13.12 -4.55
N LEU A 93 11.18 -14.16 -3.98
CA LEU A 93 10.44 -15.24 -3.31
C LEU A 93 10.12 -14.85 -1.85
N GLY A 94 9.33 -13.80 -1.65
CA GLY A 94 8.61 -13.59 -0.39
C GLY A 94 8.63 -12.18 0.21
N ALA A 95 9.51 -11.28 -0.22
CA ALA A 95 9.52 -9.90 0.27
C ALA A 95 8.25 -9.14 -0.17
N GLU A 96 7.82 -9.35 -1.41
CA GLU A 96 6.60 -8.78 -1.98
C GLU A 96 5.35 -9.29 -1.23
N ASP A 97 5.29 -10.61 -0.98
CA ASP A 97 4.21 -11.25 -0.21
C ASP A 97 4.19 -10.75 1.24
N ASP A 98 5.36 -10.53 1.86
CA ASP A 98 5.47 -10.06 3.24
C ASP A 98 4.97 -8.61 3.38
N ILE A 99 5.29 -7.73 2.42
CA ILE A 99 4.76 -6.36 2.39
C ILE A 99 3.23 -6.39 2.29
N ILE A 100 2.67 -7.15 1.34
CA ILE A 100 1.23 -7.21 1.14
C ILE A 100 0.50 -7.86 2.32
N LYS A 101 1.05 -8.93 2.90
CA LYS A 101 0.48 -9.56 4.11
C LYS A 101 0.48 -8.62 5.30
N LYS A 102 1.55 -7.83 5.49
CA LYS A 102 1.63 -6.83 6.57
C LYS A 102 0.67 -5.68 6.33
N PHE A 103 0.61 -5.16 5.11
CA PHE A 103 -0.34 -4.13 4.71
C PHE A 103 -1.78 -4.56 5.00
N GLN A 104 -2.18 -5.72 4.50
CA GLN A 104 -3.51 -6.31 4.73
C GLN A 104 -3.79 -6.42 6.23
N LYS A 105 -2.88 -7.03 7.00
CA LYS A 105 -3.05 -7.22 8.44
C LYS A 105 -3.22 -5.90 9.19
N ASN A 106 -2.46 -4.87 8.83
CA ASN A 106 -2.55 -3.57 9.48
C ASN A 106 -3.84 -2.84 9.11
N LEU A 107 -4.26 -2.93 7.83
CA LEU A 107 -5.48 -2.30 7.35
C LEU A 107 -6.75 -2.96 7.94
N GLU A 108 -6.77 -4.29 8.06
CA GLU A 108 -7.91 -5.02 8.64
C GLU A 108 -8.10 -4.74 10.13
N ARG A 109 -7.01 -4.45 10.86
CA ARG A 109 -7.08 -4.00 12.26
C ARG A 109 -7.81 -2.66 12.35
N TYR A 110 -7.57 -1.74 11.41
CA TYR A 110 -8.24 -0.44 11.38
C TYR A 110 -9.75 -0.55 11.17
N ASP A 111 -10.17 -1.52 10.36
CA ASP A 111 -11.59 -1.75 10.06
C ASP A 111 -12.37 -2.29 11.27
N THR A 112 -11.69 -3.04 12.16
CA THR A 112 -12.33 -3.63 13.35
C THR A 112 -12.58 -2.61 14.47
N PHE A 113 -11.87 -1.47 14.50
CA PHE A 113 -12.03 -0.44 15.54
C PHE A 113 -13.06 0.66 15.20
N ASN A 114 -13.61 0.66 13.98
CA ASN A 114 -14.57 1.69 13.53
C ASN A 114 -16.04 1.20 13.50
N HIS A 115 -16.33 0.04 14.12
CA HIS A 115 -17.67 -0.52 14.27
C HIS A 115 -18.15 -0.65 15.73
N ASP A 116 -17.42 -0.07 16.70
CA ASP A 116 -17.77 -0.03 18.13
C ASP A 116 -18.18 1.38 18.59
#